data_AF-A0AA36GQU1-F1
#
_entry.id   AF-A0AA36GQU1-F1
#
_cell.length_a   1.000
_cell.length_b   1.000
_cell.length_c   1.000
_cell.angle_alpha   90.00
_cell.angle_beta   90.00
_cell.angle_gamma   90.00
#
_symmetry.space_group_name_H-M   'P 1'
#
loop_
_entity.id
_entity.type
_entity.pdbx_description
1 polymer ?
#
loop_
_entity_poly.entity_id
_entity_poly.type
_entity_poly.pdbx_seq_one_letter_code
_entity_poly.pdbx_strand_id
1 'polypeptide(L)'
;MLENLKILLGITESEPFMDQRLLLILENAKARLSVLMGGIEPPDELEHIIVETAVIRFNRIGSEGLTSHSVEGEALNFAENDFAPFMSEISSYLEAQECTDKESGGYNADTGDYDRDIIIESMQYADITDSSDRTVEMVYGELREGVLTVRLERPYTAPFDYIRIGERRFKADMKRSTFQKMALVVAEVQ
;
A
#
# COMPACT_ATOMS: atom_id res chain seq x y z
N MET A 1 10.89 -14.32 12.68
CA MET A 1 10.55 -15.07 11.43
C MET A 1 11.11 -16.49 11.33
N LEU A 2 12.39 -16.70 10.93
CA LEU A 2 12.89 -18.04 10.57
C LEU A 2 12.82 -19.07 11.71
N GLU A 3 13.18 -18.65 12.94
CA GLU A 3 13.14 -19.51 14.12
C GLU A 3 11.70 -19.94 14.47
N ASN A 4 10.74 -19.00 14.41
CA ASN A 4 9.31 -19.30 14.60
C ASN A 4 8.82 -20.32 13.58
N LEU A 5 9.21 -20.18 12.30
CA LEU A 5 8.86 -21.13 11.26
C LEU A 5 9.44 -22.52 11.54
N LYS A 6 10.70 -22.62 11.98
CA LYS A 6 11.33 -23.89 12.36
C LYS A 6 10.61 -24.56 13.53
N ILE A 7 10.25 -23.78 14.55
CA ILE A 7 9.48 -24.25 15.71
C ILE A 7 8.14 -24.82 15.26
N LEU A 8 7.40 -24.10 14.40
CA LEU A 8 6.11 -24.53 13.87
C LEU A 8 6.21 -25.81 13.01
N LEU A 9 7.31 -25.98 12.29
CA LEU A 9 7.58 -27.18 11.50
C LEU A 9 8.16 -28.34 12.33
N GLY A 10 8.43 -28.14 13.61
CA GLY A 10 9.03 -29.16 14.49
C GLY A 10 10.48 -29.51 14.12
N ILE A 11 11.20 -28.62 13.44
CA ILE A 11 12.58 -28.84 13.00
C ILE A 11 13.53 -28.46 14.15
N THR A 12 14.17 -29.45 14.75
CA THR A 12 15.09 -29.26 15.88
C THR A 12 16.55 -29.06 15.47
N GLU A 13 16.93 -29.46 14.25
CA GLU A 13 18.30 -29.34 13.74
C GLU A 13 18.38 -28.33 12.60
N SER A 14 19.36 -27.42 12.71
CA SER A 14 19.58 -26.35 11.73
C SER A 14 20.46 -26.88 10.59
N GLU A 15 19.82 -27.37 9.53
CA GLU A 15 20.50 -27.78 8.31
C GLU A 15 20.65 -26.58 7.35
N PRO A 16 21.88 -26.17 6.95
CA PRO A 16 22.09 -24.93 6.18
C PRO A 16 21.29 -24.85 4.87
N PHE A 17 21.11 -25.98 4.18
CA PHE A 17 20.33 -26.06 2.95
C PHE A 17 18.81 -25.96 3.22
N MET A 18 18.35 -26.49 4.34
CA MET A 18 16.95 -26.39 4.76
C MET A 18 16.62 -24.95 5.15
N ASP A 19 17.52 -24.30 5.88
CA ASP A 19 17.40 -22.89 6.26
C ASP A 19 17.31 -21.98 5.04
N GLN A 20 18.15 -22.20 4.02
CA GLN A 20 18.08 -21.48 2.75
C GLN A 20 16.72 -21.65 2.06
N ARG A 21 16.15 -22.86 2.08
CA ARG A 21 14.83 -23.11 1.50
C ARG A 21 13.72 -22.42 2.28
N LEU A 22 13.76 -22.48 3.61
CA LEU A 22 12.78 -21.82 4.48
C LEU A 22 12.84 -20.30 4.31
N LEU A 23 14.04 -19.73 4.23
CA LEU A 23 14.26 -18.32 3.93
C LEU A 23 13.66 -17.94 2.58
N LEU A 24 13.90 -18.71 1.52
CA LEU A 24 13.35 -18.43 0.19
C LEU A 24 11.81 -18.44 0.18
N ILE A 25 11.19 -19.35 0.94
CA ILE A 25 9.74 -19.42 1.09
C ILE A 25 9.22 -18.17 1.81
N LEU A 26 9.89 -17.77 2.91
CA LEU A 26 9.56 -16.56 3.67
C LEU A 26 9.69 -15.30 2.81
N GLU A 27 10.78 -15.15 2.06
CA GLU A 27 11.00 -14.02 1.17
C GLU A 27 9.92 -13.93 0.10
N ASN A 28 9.55 -15.07 -0.51
CA ASN A 28 8.49 -15.08 -1.51
C ASN A 28 7.12 -14.77 -0.91
N ALA A 29 6.81 -15.27 0.29
CA ALA A 29 5.58 -14.96 1.00
C ALA A 29 5.53 -13.46 1.39
N LYS A 30 6.63 -12.89 1.90
CA LYS A 30 6.75 -11.46 2.20
C LYS A 30 6.56 -10.61 0.95
N ALA A 31 7.22 -10.96 -0.17
CA ALA A 31 7.06 -10.25 -1.43
C ALA A 31 5.62 -10.29 -1.93
N ARG A 32 4.94 -11.43 -1.80
CA ARG A 32 3.54 -11.56 -2.18
C ARG A 32 2.61 -10.72 -1.29
N LEU A 33 2.82 -10.74 0.03
CA LEU A 33 2.06 -9.92 0.97
C LEU A 33 2.26 -8.43 0.67
N SER A 34 3.49 -8.01 0.39
CA SER A 34 3.80 -6.64 -0.01
C SER A 34 3.00 -6.21 -1.25
N VAL A 35 2.89 -7.08 -2.27
CA VAL A 35 2.06 -6.81 -3.45
C VAL A 35 0.58 -6.68 -3.09
N LEU A 36 0.05 -7.51 -2.18
CA LEU A 36 -1.34 -7.41 -1.71
C LEU A 36 -1.60 -6.11 -0.94
N MET A 37 -0.58 -5.60 -0.23
CA MET A 37 -0.62 -4.34 0.51
C MET A 37 -0.33 -3.10 -0.36
N GLY A 38 -0.36 -3.22 -1.69
CA GLY A 38 -0.13 -2.09 -2.59
C GLY A 38 1.34 -1.69 -2.77
N GLY A 39 2.29 -2.58 -2.46
CA GLY A 39 3.73 -2.36 -2.60
C GLY A 39 4.42 -1.79 -1.36
N ILE A 40 3.72 -1.74 -0.23
CA ILE A 40 4.27 -1.35 1.07
C ILE A 40 4.99 -2.55 1.69
N GLU A 41 6.06 -2.30 2.46
CA GLU A 41 6.73 -3.35 3.21
C GLU A 41 5.84 -3.80 4.38
N PRO A 42 5.54 -5.12 4.52
CA PRO A 42 4.68 -5.60 5.60
C PRO A 42 5.29 -5.27 6.97
N PRO A 43 4.50 -4.71 7.89
CA PRO A 43 4.96 -4.39 9.23
C PRO A 43 5.02 -5.64 10.12
N ASP A 44 5.60 -5.49 11.31
CA ASP A 44 5.77 -6.59 12.27
C ASP A 44 4.42 -7.17 12.74
N GLU A 45 3.34 -6.37 12.78
CA GLU A 45 2.00 -6.88 13.16
C GLU A 45 1.41 -7.88 12.17
N LEU A 46 1.89 -7.91 10.92
CA LEU A 46 1.46 -8.85 9.89
C LEU A 46 2.50 -9.98 9.65
N GLU A 47 3.53 -10.07 10.50
CA GLU A 47 4.58 -11.09 10.38
C GLU A 47 3.98 -12.52 10.47
N HIS A 48 2.95 -12.73 11.29
CA HIS A 48 2.30 -14.04 11.46
C HIS A 48 1.72 -14.57 10.16
N ILE A 49 1.12 -13.70 9.33
CA ILE A 49 0.58 -14.07 8.02
C ILE A 49 1.68 -14.67 7.13
N ILE A 50 2.87 -14.07 7.16
CA ILE A 50 4.02 -14.54 6.37
C ILE A 50 4.47 -15.91 6.86
N VAL A 51 4.58 -16.07 8.19
CA VAL A 51 5.00 -17.33 8.81
C VAL A 51 3.99 -18.45 8.54
N GLU A 52 2.70 -18.22 8.73
CA GLU A 52 1.65 -19.21 8.49
C GLU A 52 1.55 -19.60 7.01
N THR A 53 1.63 -18.62 6.10
CA THR A 53 1.67 -18.87 4.66
C THR A 53 2.90 -19.70 4.29
N ALA A 54 4.05 -19.43 4.92
CA ALA A 54 5.27 -20.20 4.70
C ALA A 54 5.14 -21.66 5.16
N VAL A 55 4.45 -21.93 6.27
CA VAL A 55 4.12 -23.29 6.72
C VAL A 55 3.28 -24.03 5.67
N ILE A 56 2.19 -23.41 5.19
CA ILE A 56 1.32 -24.00 4.17
C ILE A 56 2.11 -24.35 2.91
N ARG A 57 2.94 -23.41 2.42
CA ARG A 57 3.77 -23.61 1.22
C ARG A 57 4.82 -24.69 1.41
N PHE A 58 5.47 -24.74 2.56
CA PHE A 58 6.45 -25.78 2.87
C PHE A 58 5.80 -27.16 2.87
N ASN A 59 4.64 -27.30 3.52
CA ASN A 59 3.88 -28.55 3.54
C ASN A 59 3.41 -28.96 2.13
N ARG A 60 2.97 -27.99 1.32
CA ARG A 60 2.59 -28.22 -0.08
C ARG A 60 3.78 -28.73 -0.91
N ILE A 61 4.90 -28.02 -0.91
CA ILE A 61 6.12 -28.42 -1.64
C ILE A 61 6.65 -29.77 -1.14
N GLY A 62 6.56 -30.04 0.16
CA GLY A 62 6.93 -31.33 0.75
C GLY A 62 6.02 -32.48 0.28
N SER A 63 4.75 -32.20 0.03
CA SER A 63 3.77 -33.18 -0.47
C SER A 63 3.81 -33.41 -1.98
N GLU A 64 4.34 -32.47 -2.78
CA GLU A 64 4.41 -32.55 -4.26
C GLU A 64 5.35 -33.66 -4.77
N GLY A 65 6.30 -34.13 -3.95
CA GLY A 65 7.19 -35.25 -4.26
C GLY A 65 6.66 -36.63 -3.82
N LEU A 66 5.58 -36.67 -3.04
CA LEU A 66 4.90 -37.89 -2.62
C LEU A 66 3.74 -38.12 -3.59
N THR A 67 3.93 -39.04 -4.54
CA THR A 67 2.89 -39.48 -5.47
C THR A 67 1.65 -39.91 -4.68
N SER A 68 0.67 -39.01 -4.56
CA SER A 68 -0.62 -39.22 -3.89
C SER A 68 -0.54 -40.02 -2.58
N HIS A 69 0.07 -39.46 -1.54
CA HIS A 69 -0.16 -39.97 -0.19
C HIS A 69 -1.51 -39.47 0.32
N SER A 70 -2.58 -40.24 0.06
CA SER A 70 -3.83 -40.13 0.80
C SER A 70 -3.57 -40.63 2.21
N VAL A 71 -3.44 -39.72 3.18
CA VAL A 71 -3.43 -40.08 4.60
C VAL A 71 -4.89 -40.26 5.01
N GLU A 72 -5.30 -41.51 5.26
CA GLU A 72 -6.58 -41.91 5.88
C GLU A 72 -7.83 -41.14 5.42
N GLY A 73 -8.03 -40.98 4.10
CA GLY A 73 -9.31 -40.54 3.56
C GLY A 73 -9.63 -39.05 3.66
N GLU A 74 -8.71 -38.20 4.15
CA GLU A 74 -8.81 -36.75 3.99
C GLU A 74 -8.12 -36.31 2.69
N ALA A 75 -8.91 -35.84 1.73
CA ALA A 75 -8.38 -35.13 0.57
C ALA A 75 -7.86 -33.76 1.04
N LEU A 76 -6.55 -33.55 0.99
CA LEU A 76 -5.95 -32.23 1.19
C LEU A 76 -6.32 -31.33 0.00
N ASN A 77 -7.41 -30.58 0.15
CA ASN A 77 -7.78 -29.53 -0.79
C ASN A 77 -6.91 -28.31 -0.52
N PHE A 78 -5.76 -28.22 -1.16
CA PHE A 78 -4.94 -27.00 -1.12
C PHE A 78 -5.69 -25.89 -1.88
N ALA A 79 -6.01 -24.80 -1.18
CA ALA A 79 -6.58 -23.61 -1.84
C ALA A 79 -5.56 -23.04 -2.84
N GLU A 80 -6.04 -22.55 -4.00
CA GLU A 80 -5.17 -21.89 -4.99
C GLU A 80 -4.53 -20.61 -4.43
N ASN A 81 -5.10 -20.03 -3.36
CA ASN A 81 -4.63 -18.82 -2.73
C ASN A 81 -4.31 -19.04 -1.24
N ASP A 82 -3.01 -19.18 -0.94
CA ASP A 82 -2.50 -19.37 0.43
C ASP A 82 -2.83 -18.18 1.36
N PHE A 83 -3.19 -17.00 0.81
CA PHE A 83 -3.56 -15.80 1.56
C PHE A 83 -5.07 -15.65 1.81
N ALA A 84 -5.90 -16.52 1.24
CA ALA A 84 -7.36 -16.38 1.33
C ALA A 84 -7.89 -16.22 2.78
N PRO A 85 -7.40 -16.95 3.79
CA PRO A 85 -7.84 -16.78 5.18
C PRO A 85 -7.52 -15.41 5.78
N PHE A 86 -6.45 -14.78 5.29
CA PHE A 86 -5.93 -13.52 5.83
C PHE A 86 -6.41 -12.29 5.07
N MET A 87 -7.17 -12.45 3.99
CA MET A 87 -7.64 -11.32 3.17
C MET A 87 -8.40 -10.28 3.99
N SER A 88 -9.28 -10.70 4.92
CA SER A 88 -10.03 -9.78 5.77
C SER A 88 -9.13 -8.98 6.71
N GLU A 89 -8.10 -9.61 7.26
CA GLU A 89 -7.14 -8.97 8.16
C GLU A 89 -6.26 -7.97 7.40
N ILE A 90 -5.75 -8.37 6.24
CA ILE A 90 -4.96 -7.50 5.36
C ILE A 90 -5.78 -6.27 4.92
N SER A 91 -7.04 -6.49 4.51
CA SER A 91 -7.95 -5.40 4.16
C SER A 91 -8.24 -4.49 5.35
N SER A 92 -8.52 -5.06 6.53
CA SER A 92 -8.76 -4.27 7.74
C SER A 92 -7.54 -3.42 8.12
N TYR A 93 -6.34 -3.95 7.93
CA TYR A 93 -5.10 -3.21 8.16
C TYR A 93 -4.94 -2.06 7.16
N LEU A 94 -5.17 -2.31 5.87
CA LEU A 94 -5.10 -1.27 4.83
C LEU A 94 -6.14 -0.16 5.06
N GLU A 95 -7.37 -0.53 5.41
CA GLU A 95 -8.44 0.43 5.77
C GLU A 95 -8.06 1.23 7.01
N ALA A 96 -7.49 0.61 8.04
CA ALA A 96 -7.00 1.33 9.22
C ALA A 96 -5.89 2.32 8.85
N GLN A 97 -4.99 1.98 7.92
CA GLN A 97 -3.97 2.88 7.40
C GLN A 97 -4.57 4.06 6.64
N GLU A 98 -5.56 3.81 5.77
CA GLU A 98 -6.32 4.87 5.08
C GLU A 98 -7.10 5.76 6.07
N CYS A 99 -7.55 5.21 7.21
CA CYS A 99 -8.15 5.95 8.31
C CYS A 99 -7.15 6.72 9.19
N THR A 100 -5.86 6.39 9.16
CA THR A 100 -4.84 7.21 9.87
C THR A 100 -4.38 8.42 9.05
N ASP A 101 -4.42 8.32 7.72
CA ASP A 101 -4.12 9.46 6.82
C ASP A 101 -5.28 10.45 6.71
N LYS A 102 -6.46 10.04 7.16
CA LYS A 102 -7.61 10.92 7.42
C LYS A 102 -7.92 10.83 8.90
N GLU A 103 -7.29 11.69 9.72
CA GLU A 103 -7.78 11.98 11.06
C GLU A 103 -9.19 12.57 10.94
N SER A 104 -10.19 11.72 10.71
CA SER A 104 -11.60 12.10 10.78
C SER A 104 -11.85 12.38 12.24
N GLY A 105 -12.29 13.59 12.57
CA GLY A 105 -12.38 13.95 13.97
C GLY A 105 -13.33 13.00 14.71
N GLY A 106 -12.83 12.44 15.81
CA GLY A 106 -13.53 11.45 16.60
C GLY A 106 -14.84 12.00 17.18
N TYR A 107 -15.78 11.11 17.51
CA TYR A 107 -17.00 11.48 18.21
C TYR A 107 -16.67 11.89 19.66
N ASN A 108 -16.98 13.12 20.01
CA ASN A 108 -16.82 13.64 21.37
C ASN A 108 -18.09 13.35 22.18
N ALA A 109 -18.01 12.39 23.12
CA ALA A 109 -19.15 11.95 23.92
C ALA A 109 -19.70 13.00 24.90
N ASP A 110 -18.90 14.02 25.25
CA ASP A 110 -19.30 15.08 26.19
C ASP A 110 -20.04 16.22 25.49
N THR A 111 -19.70 16.52 24.23
CA THR A 111 -20.37 17.56 23.42
C THR A 111 -21.44 17.00 22.49
N GLY A 112 -21.37 15.71 22.14
CA GLY A 112 -22.24 15.06 21.14
C GLY A 112 -21.87 15.38 19.69
N ASP A 113 -20.74 16.05 19.46
CA ASP A 113 -20.28 16.48 18.14
C ASP A 113 -19.12 15.61 17.64
N TYR A 114 -18.98 15.50 16.33
CA TYR A 114 -17.76 14.97 15.71
C TYR A 114 -16.70 16.06 15.65
N ASP A 115 -15.47 15.76 16.06
CA ASP A 115 -14.35 16.67 15.88
C ASP A 115 -14.13 16.93 14.38
N ARG A 116 -13.50 18.05 14.02
CA ARG A 116 -13.21 18.36 12.61
C ARG A 116 -12.03 17.54 12.11
N ASP A 117 -12.10 17.13 10.84
CA ASP A 117 -11.00 16.45 10.17
C ASP A 117 -9.71 17.27 10.28
N ILE A 118 -8.63 16.61 10.71
CA ILE A 118 -7.32 17.27 10.80
C ILE A 118 -6.68 17.22 9.42
N ILE A 119 -6.47 18.39 8.84
CA ILE A 119 -5.83 18.53 7.53
C ILE A 119 -4.31 18.43 7.74
N ILE A 120 -3.73 17.31 7.30
CA ILE A 120 -2.27 17.15 7.26
C ILE A 120 -1.73 17.81 5.99
N GLU A 121 -0.82 18.76 6.14
CA GLU A 121 -0.22 19.48 5.01
C GLU A 121 1.30 19.28 4.94
N SER A 122 1.81 19.00 3.74
CA SER A 122 3.23 18.91 3.46
C SER A 122 3.67 20.12 2.61
N MET A 123 4.59 20.94 3.14
CA MET A 123 5.07 22.12 2.43
C MET A 123 6.12 21.75 1.37
N GLN A 124 5.85 22.11 0.12
CA GLN A 124 6.76 21.91 -1.00
C GLN A 124 7.03 23.24 -1.71
N TYR A 125 8.31 23.51 -2.01
CA TYR A 125 8.69 24.67 -2.83
C TYR A 125 8.41 24.40 -4.31
N ALA A 126 7.76 25.35 -4.97
CA ALA A 126 7.41 25.27 -6.37
C ALA A 126 7.44 26.64 -7.04
N ASP A 127 7.70 26.64 -8.34
CA ASP A 127 7.51 27.79 -9.23
C ASP A 127 6.06 27.80 -9.75
N ILE A 128 5.36 28.92 -9.60
CA ILE A 128 3.93 29.03 -9.86
C ILE A 128 3.71 30.12 -10.90
N THR A 129 3.03 29.77 -11.98
CA THR A 129 2.71 30.70 -13.08
C THR A 129 1.29 30.49 -13.57
N ASP A 130 0.66 31.54 -14.08
CA ASP A 130 -0.62 31.41 -14.79
C ASP A 130 -0.46 30.47 -15.99
N SER A 131 -1.43 29.58 -16.18
CA SER A 131 -1.41 28.66 -17.33
C SER A 131 -1.73 29.42 -18.60
N SER A 132 -0.98 29.16 -19.66
CA SER A 132 -1.29 29.76 -20.97
C SER A 132 -2.62 29.26 -21.51
N ASP A 133 -3.36 30.13 -22.22
CA ASP A 133 -4.63 29.82 -22.88
C ASP A 133 -4.59 28.51 -23.67
N ARG A 134 -3.47 28.28 -24.38
CA ARG A 134 -3.24 27.06 -25.14
C ARG A 134 -3.19 25.82 -24.25
N THR A 135 -2.54 25.89 -23.10
CA THR A 135 -2.44 24.78 -22.13
C THR A 135 -3.79 24.50 -21.50
N VAL A 136 -4.53 25.55 -21.14
CA VAL A 136 -5.88 25.44 -20.59
C VAL A 136 -6.83 24.77 -21.59
N GLU A 137 -6.83 25.24 -22.83
CA GLU A 137 -7.61 24.64 -23.93
C GLU A 137 -7.20 23.17 -24.17
N MET A 138 -5.92 22.83 -24.11
CA MET A 138 -5.46 21.44 -24.27
C MET A 138 -5.92 20.52 -23.14
N VAL A 139 -6.06 21.03 -21.91
CA VAL A 139 -6.43 20.22 -20.74
C VAL A 139 -7.95 20.13 -20.58
N TYR A 140 -8.68 21.23 -20.80
CA TYR A 140 -10.12 21.32 -20.52
C TYR A 140 -10.99 21.40 -21.78
N GLY A 141 -10.42 21.62 -22.96
CA GLY A 141 -11.16 21.81 -24.23
C GLY A 141 -11.84 23.18 -24.38
N GLU A 142 -11.83 23.98 -23.31
CA GLU A 142 -12.40 25.33 -23.26
C GLU A 142 -11.45 26.25 -22.49
N LEU A 143 -11.59 27.55 -22.71
CA LEU A 143 -10.88 28.56 -21.90
C LEU A 143 -11.48 28.58 -20.50
N ARG A 144 -10.62 28.49 -19.48
CA ARG A 144 -10.96 28.59 -18.07
C ARG A 144 -10.03 29.55 -17.37
N GLU A 145 -10.60 30.40 -16.52
CA GLU A 145 -9.83 31.27 -15.64
C GLU A 145 -9.43 30.52 -14.35
N GLY A 146 -8.39 31.01 -13.66
CA GLY A 146 -7.95 30.43 -12.39
C GLY A 146 -7.15 29.12 -12.51
N VAL A 147 -6.65 28.79 -13.70
CA VAL A 147 -5.80 27.62 -13.93
C VAL A 147 -4.32 28.00 -13.80
N LEU A 148 -3.61 27.33 -12.90
CA LEU A 148 -2.19 27.58 -12.64
C LEU A 148 -1.32 26.41 -13.10
N THR A 149 -0.11 26.72 -13.52
CA THR A 149 0.94 25.72 -13.77
C THR A 149 1.94 25.78 -12.63
N VAL A 150 2.04 24.69 -11.88
CA VAL A 150 2.92 24.52 -10.71
C VAL A 150 4.08 23.62 -11.10
N ARG A 151 5.32 24.08 -10.92
CA ARG A 151 6.54 23.35 -11.25
C ARG A 151 7.35 23.07 -10.00
N LEU A 152 7.54 21.80 -9.67
CA LEU A 152 8.38 21.34 -8.57
C LEU A 152 9.77 20.93 -9.08
N GLU A 153 10.80 21.31 -8.31
CA GLU A 153 12.19 20.92 -8.56
C GLU A 153 12.51 19.46 -8.24
N ARG A 154 11.60 18.77 -7.53
CA ARG A 154 11.63 17.33 -7.29
C ARG A 154 10.21 16.78 -7.41
N PRO A 155 10.03 15.57 -7.97
CA PRO A 155 8.72 14.96 -8.04
C PRO A 155 8.18 14.68 -6.63
N TYR A 156 6.90 14.98 -6.43
CA TYR A 156 6.17 14.61 -5.22
C TYR A 156 5.34 13.37 -5.53
N THR A 157 5.65 12.26 -4.87
CA THR A 157 5.07 10.94 -5.15
C THR A 157 4.04 10.48 -4.13
N ALA A 158 3.98 11.12 -2.97
CA ALA A 158 2.97 10.80 -1.97
C ALA A 158 1.57 11.20 -2.46
N PRO A 159 0.51 10.47 -2.04
CA PRO A 159 -0.86 10.82 -2.36
C PRO A 159 -1.24 12.17 -1.72
N PHE A 160 -2.13 12.90 -2.38
CA PHE A 160 -2.68 14.16 -1.88
C PHE A 160 -4.03 14.44 -2.54
N ASP A 161 -4.94 15.06 -1.80
CA ASP A 161 -6.27 15.45 -2.30
C ASP A 161 -6.24 16.81 -3.00
N TYR A 162 -5.61 17.80 -2.36
CA TYR A 162 -5.56 19.19 -2.83
C TYR A 162 -4.19 19.82 -2.63
N ILE A 163 -3.93 20.86 -3.41
CA ILE A 163 -2.74 21.71 -3.30
C ILE A 163 -3.19 23.05 -2.76
N ARG A 164 -2.63 23.48 -1.63
CA ARG A 164 -2.90 24.80 -1.08
C ARG A 164 -1.83 25.79 -1.56
N ILE A 165 -2.26 26.86 -2.21
CA ILE A 165 -1.39 27.97 -2.63
C ILE A 165 -1.93 29.23 -1.96
N GLY A 166 -1.25 29.71 -0.93
CA GLY A 166 -1.75 30.78 -0.08
C GLY A 166 -3.01 30.34 0.68
N GLU A 167 -4.12 31.05 0.49
CA GLU A 167 -5.42 30.74 1.11
C GLU A 167 -6.34 29.90 0.20
N ARG A 168 -5.94 29.68 -1.06
CA ARG A 168 -6.76 29.03 -2.09
C ARG A 168 -6.37 27.57 -2.25
N ARG A 169 -7.35 26.74 -2.60
CA ARG A 169 -7.19 25.31 -2.81
C ARG A 169 -7.30 25.00 -4.30
N PHE A 170 -6.46 24.10 -4.77
CA PHE A 170 -6.37 23.71 -6.16
C PHE A 170 -6.36 22.20 -6.30
N LYS A 171 -7.01 21.68 -7.34
CA LYS A 171 -6.97 20.28 -7.73
C LYS A 171 -6.05 20.10 -8.94
N ALA A 172 -5.22 19.06 -8.91
CA ALA A 172 -4.33 18.75 -10.03
C ALA A 172 -5.05 17.90 -11.08
N ASP A 173 -5.41 18.53 -12.20
CA ASP A 173 -6.13 17.89 -13.29
C ASP A 173 -5.19 17.29 -14.35
N MET A 174 -3.97 17.83 -14.49
CA MET A 174 -2.91 17.20 -15.28
C MET A 174 -1.62 17.11 -14.48
N LYS A 175 -1.02 15.90 -14.46
CA LYS A 175 0.29 15.64 -13.87
C LYS A 175 1.28 15.22 -14.94
N ARG A 176 2.43 15.90 -15.02
CA ARG A 176 3.54 15.53 -15.88
C ARG A 176 4.82 15.48 -15.05
N SER A 177 5.38 14.29 -14.88
CA SER A 177 6.62 14.09 -14.11
C SER A 177 7.75 13.59 -15.02
N THR A 178 8.96 14.01 -14.72
CA THR A 178 10.22 13.43 -15.20
C THR A 178 11.04 12.98 -13.98
N PHE A 179 12.13 12.25 -14.21
CA PHE A 179 13.00 11.77 -13.13
C PHE A 179 13.50 12.88 -12.17
N GLN A 180 13.60 14.12 -12.64
CA GLN A 180 14.12 15.23 -11.85
C GLN A 180 13.08 16.31 -11.55
N LYS A 181 11.98 16.42 -12.29
CA LYS A 181 11.06 17.57 -12.18
C LYS A 181 9.62 17.12 -12.31
N MET A 182 8.72 17.93 -11.76
CA MET A 182 7.28 17.68 -11.89
C MET A 182 6.58 18.99 -12.25
N ALA A 183 5.68 18.91 -13.23
CA ALA A 183 4.79 19.99 -13.61
C ALA A 183 3.35 19.54 -13.45
N LEU A 184 2.55 20.39 -12.83
CA LEU A 184 1.14 20.18 -12.59
C LEU A 184 0.37 21.33 -13.23
N VAL A 185 -0.72 21.01 -13.91
CA VAL A 185 -1.75 22.00 -14.25
C VAL A 185 -2.88 21.80 -13.27
N VAL A 186 -3.19 22.86 -12.53
CA VAL A 186 -4.10 22.84 -11.40
C VAL A 186 -5.21 23.86 -11.60
N ALA A 187 -6.44 23.50 -11.27
CA ALA A 187 -7.58 24.41 -11.27
C ALA A 187 -8.02 24.70 -9.83
N GLU A 188 -8.45 25.93 -9.58
CA GLU A 188 -9.02 26.30 -8.29
C GLU A 188 -10.29 25.49 -8.01
N VAL A 189 -10.44 25.07 -6.75
CA VAL A 189 -11.65 24.45 -6.23
C VAL A 189 -12.21 25.29 -5.09
N GLN A 190 -13.54 25.46 -5.08
CA GLN A 190 -14.28 26.12 -4.00
C GLN A 190 -14.57 25.16 -2.85
#